data_AF-A0A8S3XSR3-F1
#
_entry.id   AF-A0A8S3XSR3-F1
#
_cell.length_a   1.000
_cell.length_b   1.000
_cell.length_c   1.000
_cell.angle_alpha   90.00
_cell.angle_beta   90.00
_cell.angle_gamma   90.00
#
_symmetry.space_group_name_H-M   'P 1'
#
loop_
_entity.id
_entity.type
_entity.pdbx_description
1 polymer ?
#
loop_
_entity_poly.entity_id
_entity_poly.type
_entity_poly.pdbx_seq_one_letter_code
_entity_poly.pdbx_strand_id
1 'polypeptide(L)' 'MATTGVGFRWLDILEKEFDKACVELDTSISHLEKEDAEVVFSARQKVATLSSCFAQLTHKALTIFQNSAKLEVKS' A
#
# COMPACT_ATOMS: atom_id res chain seq x y z
N MET A 1 12.01 -9.36 -22.52
CA MET A 1 11.55 -8.14 -21.82
C MET A 1 10.04 -8.22 -21.62
N ALA A 2 9.54 -8.79 -20.54
CA ALA A 2 8.09 -8.86 -20.32
C ALA A 2 7.67 -9.02 -18.85
N THR A 3 8.48 -9.66 -18.01
CA THR A 3 8.11 -10.00 -16.62
C THR A 3 8.22 -8.83 -15.66
N THR A 4 9.25 -8.01 -15.78
CA THR A 4 9.49 -6.89 -14.84
C THR A 4 8.58 -5.69 -15.08
N GLY A 5 8.25 -5.38 -16.33
CA GLY A 5 7.30 -4.30 -16.66
C GLY A 5 5.88 -4.58 -16.14
N VAL A 6 5.48 -5.86 -16.09
CA VAL A 6 4.21 -6.28 -15.47
C VAL A 6 4.25 -6.12 -13.95
N GLY A 7 5.38 -6.41 -13.31
CA GLY A 7 5.57 -6.23 -11.87
C GLY A 7 5.43 -4.78 -11.41
N PHE A 8 6.06 -3.82 -12.11
CA PHE A 8 5.91 -2.40 -11.79
C PHE A 8 4.46 -1.92 -11.95
N ARG A 9 3.81 -2.26 -13.06
CA ARG A 9 2.41 -1.87 -13.30
C ARG A 9 1.44 -2.47 -12.29
N TRP A 10 1.68 -3.70 -11.87
CA TRP A 10 0.88 -4.33 -10.83
C TRP A 10 1.04 -3.62 -9.48
N LEU A 11 2.28 -3.24 -9.13
CA LEU A 11 2.55 -2.49 -7.89
C LEU A 11 1.86 -1.11 -7.89
N ASP A 12 1.92 -0.37 -9.01
CA ASP A 12 1.24 0.92 -9.17
C ASP A 12 -0.30 0.80 -9.01
N ILE A 13 -0.89 -0.30 -9.48
CA ILE A 13 -2.33 -0.56 -9.34
C ILE A 13 -2.67 -0.82 -7.87
N LEU A 14 -1.90 -1.68 -7.21
CA LEU A 14 -2.11 -2.00 -5.80
C LEU A 14 -1.96 -0.78 -4.91
N GLU A 15 -0.97 0.09 -5.15
CA GLU A 15 -0.82 1.34 -4.40
C GLU A 15 -2.09 2.19 -4.49
N LYS A 16 -2.64 2.37 -5.69
CA LYS A 16 -3.87 3.15 -5.90
C LYS A 16 -5.09 2.51 -5.23
N GLU A 17 -5.22 1.19 -5.32
CA GLU A 17 -6.33 0.47 -4.69
C GLU A 17 -6.24 0.53 -3.16
N PHE A 18 -5.03 0.39 -2.61
CA PHE A 18 -4.76 0.50 -1.19
C PHE A 18 -5.05 1.91 -0.66
N ASP A 19 -4.53 2.95 -1.32
CA ASP A 19 -4.76 4.34 -0.93
C ASP A 19 -6.25 4.68 -0.95
N LYS A 20 -6.97 4.25 -1.99
CA LYS A 20 -8.42 4.43 -2.07
C LYS A 20 -9.14 3.74 -0.91
N ALA A 21 -8.79 2.49 -0.61
CA ALA A 21 -9.39 1.74 0.50
C ALA A 21 -9.10 2.40 1.86
N CYS A 22 -7.89 2.94 2.07
CA CYS A 22 -7.54 3.68 3.27
C CYS A 22 -8.37 4.96 3.43
N VAL A 23 -8.57 5.72 2.35
CA VAL A 23 -9.43 6.93 2.37
C VAL A 23 -10.88 6.59 2.68
N GLU A 24 -11.43 5.54 2.05
CA GLU A 24 -12.80 5.07 2.31
C GLU A 24 -12.96 4.57 3.76
N LEU A 25 -11.95 3.89 4.29
CA LEU A 25 -11.91 3.42 5.66
C LEU A 25 -11.82 4.57 6.66
N ASP A 26 -10.95 5.56 6.44
CA ASP A 26 -10.84 6.75 7.28
C ASP A 26 -12.14 7.57 7.28
N THR A 27 -12.82 7.64 6.12
CA THR A 27 -14.15 8.27 6.02
C THR A 27 -15.17 7.53 6.88
N SER A 28 -15.19 6.20 6.78
CA SER A 28 -16.07 5.33 7.58
C SER A 28 -15.80 5.48 9.09
N ILE A 29 -14.53 5.53 9.49
CA ILE A 29 -14.12 5.77 10.88
C ILE A 29 -14.56 7.15 11.37
N SER A 30 -14.45 8.17 10.52
CA SER A 30 -14.84 9.55 10.88
C SER A 30 -16.35 9.69 11.12
N HIS A 31 -17.19 8.85 10.50
CA HIS A 31 -18.63 8.82 10.79
C HIS A 31 -18.94 8.30 12.20
N LEU A 32 -18.05 7.50 12.79
CA LEU A 32 -18.20 6.90 14.13
C LEU A 32 -17.66 7.81 15.26
N GLU A 33 -17.05 8.95 14.93
CA GLU A 33 -16.38 9.83 15.90
C GLU A 33 -17.31 10.40 16.97
N LYS A 34 -18.61 10.45 16.70
CA LYS A 34 -19.63 10.87 17.68
C LYS A 34 -20.05 9.77 18.64
N GLU A 35 -19.69 8.51 18.38
CA GLU A 35 -20.09 7.34 19.16
C GLU A 35 -19.04 6.97 20.21
N ASP A 36 -17.76 6.88 19.81
CA ASP A 36 -16.66 6.54 20.71
C ASP A 36 -15.30 7.03 20.18
N ALA A 37 -14.75 8.06 20.84
CA ALA A 37 -13.48 8.66 20.46
C ALA A 37 -12.27 7.74 20.66
N GLU A 38 -12.31 6.83 21.64
CA GLU A 38 -11.23 5.88 21.91
C GLU A 38 -11.18 4.80 20.83
N VAL A 39 -12.35 4.30 20.42
CA VAL A 39 -12.48 3.36 19.31
C VAL A 39 -12.00 3.98 18.00
N VAL A 40 -12.38 5.23 17.71
CA VAL A 40 -11.92 5.96 16.51
C VAL A 40 -10.40 6.16 16.52
N PHE A 41 -9.83 6.55 17.65
CA PHE A 41 -8.38 6.68 17.78
C PHE A 41 -7.65 5.35 17.53
N SER A 42 -8.11 4.27 18.15
CA SER A 42 -7.55 2.92 17.96
C SER A 42 -7.68 2.46 16.50
N ALA A 43 -8.81 2.74 15.84
CA ALA A 43 -9.02 2.41 14.44
C ALA A 43 -8.04 3.16 13.53
N ARG A 44 -7.87 4.48 13.71
CA ARG A 44 -6.89 5.28 12.95
C ARG A 44 -5.45 4.79 13.14
N GLN A 45 -5.08 4.36 14.36
CA GLN A 45 -3.75 3.80 14.62
C GLN A 45 -3.51 2.49 13.83
N LYS A 46 -4.53 1.65 13.70
CA LYS A 46 -4.46 0.43 12.88
C LYS A 46 -4.33 0.75 11.39
N VAL A 47 -5.08 1.75 10.88
CA VAL A 47 -4.93 2.24 9.49
C VAL A 47 -3.52 2.74 9.22
N ALA A 48 -2.94 3.52 10.13
CA ALA A 48 -1.55 3.98 10.01
C ALA A 48 -0.55 2.82 9.99
N THR A 49 -0.80 1.78 10.81
CA THR A 49 0.04 0.57 10.84
C THR A 49 -0.06 -0.20 9.52
N LEU A 50 -1.26 -0.40 8.99
CA LEU A 50 -1.48 -1.05 7.68
C LEU A 50 -0.75 -0.29 6.58
N SER A 51 -0.86 1.04 6.57
CA SER A 51 -0.20 1.91 5.59
C SER A 51 1.33 1.76 5.66
N SER A 52 1.89 1.75 6.88
CA SER A 52 3.33 1.53 7.08
C SER A 52 3.79 0.14 6.61
N CYS A 53 3.03 -0.91 6.94
CA CYS A 53 3.34 -2.26 6.49
C CYS A 53 3.31 -2.37 4.97
N PHE A 54 2.29 -1.78 4.32
CA PHE A 54 2.17 -1.79 2.88
C PHE A 54 3.31 -1.02 2.21
N ALA A 55 3.66 0.17 2.69
CA ALA A 55 4.80 0.94 2.17
C ALA A 55 6.13 0.16 2.23
N GLN A 56 6.37 -0.58 3.33
CA GLN A 56 7.55 -1.42 3.46
C GLN A 56 7.55 -2.60 2.47
N LEU A 57 6.40 -3.25 2.28
CA LEU A 57 6.24 -4.34 1.31
C LEU A 57 6.47 -3.84 -0.12
N THR A 58 5.86 -2.72 -0.47
CA THR A 58 6.00 -2.06 -1.77
C THR A 58 7.45 -1.70 -2.06
N HIS A 59 8.14 -1.07 -1.11
CA HIS A 59 9.56 -0.73 -1.27
C HIS A 59 10.43 -1.97 -1.53
N LYS A 60 10.16 -3.07 -0.82
CA LYS A 60 10.88 -4.34 -1.01
C LYS A 60 10.56 -4.99 -2.37
N ALA A 61 9.30 -4.97 -2.79
CA ALA A 61 8.88 -5.45 -4.10
C ALA A 61 9.52 -4.65 -5.24
N LEU A 62 9.52 -3.31 -5.12
CA LEU A 62 10.16 -2.41 -6.08
C LEU A 62 11.66 -2.72 -6.21
N THR A 63 12.35 -2.91 -5.09
CA THR A 63 13.78 -3.27 -5.07
C THR A 63 14.04 -4.59 -5.80
N ILE A 64 13.18 -5.61 -5.58
CA ILE A 64 13.28 -6.90 -6.27
C ILE A 64 13.08 -6.70 -7.78
N PHE A 65 12.02 -6.00 -8.21
CA PHE A 65 11.73 -5.78 -9.62
C PHE A 65 12.84 -4.99 -10.32
N GLN A 66 13.40 -3.97 -9.67
CA GLN A 66 14.55 -3.23 -10.19
C GLN A 66 15.78 -4.12 -10.38
N ASN A 67 16.07 -5.00 -9.41
CA ASN A 67 17.20 -5.92 -9.52
C ASN A 67 16.98 -6.97 -10.61
N SER A 68 15.78 -7.53 -10.71
CA SER A 68 15.40 -8.43 -11.80
C SER A 68 15.56 -7.76 -13.16
N ALA A 69 15.14 -6.50 -13.31
CA ALA A 69 15.24 -5.77 -14.58
C ALA A 69 16.72 -5.55 -14.96
N LYS A 70 17.57 -5.20 -13.99
CA LYS A 70 19.02 -5.06 -14.21
C LYS A 70 19.68 -6.37 -14.66
N LEU A 71 19.20 -7.52 -14.16
CA LEU A 71 19.69 -8.83 -14.58
C LEU A 71 19.21 -9.19 -15.98
N GLU A 72 17.94 -8.92 -16.31
CA GLU A 72 17.38 -9.14 -17.65
C GLU A 72 18.12 -8.35 -18.74
N VAL A 73 18.65 -7.17 -18.44
CA VAL A 73 19.40 -6.32 -19.40
C VAL A 73 20.86 -6.81 -19.60
N LYS A 74 21.40 -7.60 -18.67
CA LYS A 74 22.78 -8.11 -18.72
C LYS A 74 22.89 -9.51 -19.34
N SER A 75 21.77 -10.19 -19.55
CA SER A 75 21.68 -11.51 -20.21
C SER A 75 21.43 -11.37 -21.69
#